data_AF-A0A7Y5C8A2-F1
#
_entry.id   AF-A0A7Y5C8A2-F1
#
_cell.length_a   1.000
_cell.length_b   1.000
_cell.length_c   1.000
_cell.angle_alpha   90.00
_cell.angle_beta   90.00
_cell.angle_gamma   90.00
#
_symmetry.space_group_name_H-M   'P 1'
#
loop_
_entity.id
_entity.type
_entity.pdbx_description
1 polymer ?
#
loop_
_entity_poly.entity_id
_entity_poly.type
_entity_poly.pdbx_seq_one_letter_code
_entity_poly.pdbx_strand_id
1 'polypeptide(L)' 'MSQWPSAKAKRVLAALRKIGWEVKRISGSHKTLSRPGLPDYVFAFHDNEEIGPGMLARIAKNTGLKPEDL' A
#
# COMPACT_ATOMS: atom_id res chain seq x y z
N MET A 1 -6.40 -18.72 5.85
CA MET A 1 -5.25 -17.88 5.48
C MET A 1 -5.57 -17.23 4.16
N SER A 2 -5.79 -15.92 4.13
CA SER A 2 -6.01 -15.23 2.86
C SER A 2 -4.70 -15.25 2.08
N GLN A 3 -4.64 -16.01 0.99
CA GLN A 3 -3.50 -16.01 0.08
C GLN A 3 -3.43 -14.63 -0.58
N TRP A 4 -2.38 -13.89 -0.27
CA TRP A 4 -2.08 -12.65 -0.99
C TRP A 4 -1.64 -13.03 -2.42
N PRO A 5 -2.12 -12.35 -3.47
CA PRO A 5 -1.55 -12.48 -4.80
C PRO A 5 -0.18 -11.77 -4.88
N SER A 6 0.52 -11.86 -6.01
CA SER A 6 1.51 -10.82 -6.37
C SER A 6 0.79 -9.69 -7.10
N ALA A 7 1.12 -8.44 -6.80
CA ALA A 7 0.48 -7.28 -7.43
C ALA A 7 1.48 -6.16 -7.74
N LYS A 8 1.25 -5.44 -8.85
CA LYS A 8 2.02 -4.24 -9.19
C LYS A 8 1.86 -3.17 -8.11
N ALA A 9 2.95 -2.51 -7.73
CA ALA A 9 2.96 -1.45 -6.72
C ALA A 9 1.96 -0.33 -7.03
N LYS A 10 1.79 0.04 -8.31
CA LYS A 10 0.76 1.00 -8.74
C LYS A 10 -0.66 0.57 -8.35
N ARG A 11 -0.97 -0.72 -8.45
CA ARG A 11 -2.27 -1.30 -8.09
C ARG A 11 -2.48 -1.26 -6.57
N VAL A 12 -1.44 -1.61 -5.80
CA VAL A 12 -1.45 -1.54 -4.34
C VAL A 12 -1.66 -0.11 -3.86
N LEU A 13 -0.94 0.86 -4.42
CA LEU A 13 -1.11 2.27 -4.09
C LEU A 13 -2.53 2.78 -4.42
N ALA A 14 -3.09 2.37 -5.56
CA ALA A 14 -4.46 2.71 -5.92
C ALA A 14 -5.48 2.12 -4.93
N ALA A 15 -5.28 0.87 -4.49
CA ALA A 15 -6.11 0.23 -3.48
C ALA A 15 -6.02 0.95 -2.12
N LEU A 16 -4.82 1.31 -1.67
CA LEU A 16 -4.62 2.12 -0.47
C LEU A 16 -5.38 3.45 -0.54
N ARG A 17 -5.35 4.12 -1.70
CA ARG A 17 -6.14 5.34 -1.90
C ARG A 17 -7.64 5.13 -1.85
N LYS A 18 -8.15 4.02 -2.39
CA LYS A 18 -9.58 3.68 -2.33
C LYS A 18 -10.07 3.44 -0.90
N ILE A 19 -9.25 2.85 -0.03
CA ILE A 19 -9.62 2.60 1.38
C ILE A 19 -9.41 3.85 2.28
N GLY A 20 -9.10 5.00 1.69
CA GLY A 20 -9.01 6.29 2.40
C GLY A 20 -7.60 6.72 2.83
N TRP A 21 -6.54 6.13 2.27
CA TRP A 21 -5.19 6.69 2.41
C TRP A 21 -4.95 7.80 1.40
N GLU A 22 -4.34 8.89 1.83
CA GLU A 22 -4.01 10.02 0.96
C GLU A 22 -2.51 10.25 0.91
N VAL A 23 -2.00 10.72 -0.23
CA VAL A 23 -0.57 11.04 -0.36
C VAL A 23 -0.31 12.37 0.33
N LYS A 24 0.32 12.32 1.51
CA LYS A 24 0.72 13.50 2.29
C LYS A 24 1.96 14.17 1.73
N ARG A 25 2.94 13.36 1.30
CA ARG A 25 4.23 13.84 0.79
C ARG A 25 4.82 12.85 -0.21
N ILE A 26 5.52 13.36 -1.21
CA ILE A 26 6.34 12.58 -2.13
C ILE A 26 7.80 13.02 -2.00
N SER A 27 8.73 12.08 -1.93
CA SER A 27 10.17 12.33 -1.95
C SER A 27 10.86 11.25 -2.78
N GLY A 28 11.27 11.61 -4.00
CA GLY A 28 11.76 10.64 -4.97
C GLY A 28 10.69 9.58 -5.28
N SER A 29 11.06 8.30 -5.17
CA SER A 29 10.13 7.18 -5.34
C SER A 29 9.25 6.90 -4.12
N HIS A 30 9.57 7.48 -2.96
CA HIS A 30 8.83 7.25 -1.72
C HIS A 30 7.60 8.16 -1.62
N LYS A 31 6.47 7.57 -1.27
CA LYS A 31 5.20 8.28 -1.02
C LYS A 31 4.81 8.07 0.45
N THR A 32 4.76 9.15 1.22
CA THR A 32 4.20 9.11 2.58
C THR A 32 2.69 9.26 2.48
N LEU A 33 1.98 8.27 3.01
CA LEU A 33 0.54 8.20 3.04
C LEU A 33 0.03 8.56 4.44
N SER A 34 -1.08 9.27 4.52
CA SER A 34 -1.76 9.57 5.78
C SER A 34 -3.22 9.16 5.71
N ARG A 35 -3.78 8.75 6.84
CA ARG A 35 -5.21 8.49 7.00
C ARG A 35 -5.64 9.02 8.37
N PRO A 36 -6.76 9.77 8.49
CA PRO A 36 -7.21 10.31 9.76
C PRO A 36 -7.29 9.23 10.85
N GLY A 37 -6.69 9.49 12.01
CA GLY A 37 -6.68 8.57 13.14
C GLY A 37 -5.67 7.42 13.07
N LEU A 38 -4.83 7.36 12.02
CA LEU A 38 -3.75 6.38 11.87
C LEU A 38 -2.39 7.08 11.70
N PRO A 39 -1.28 6.42 12.08
CA PRO A 39 0.05 6.95 11.83
C PRO A 39 0.36 7.00 10.32
N ASP A 40 1.24 7.92 9.93
CA ASP A 40 1.71 8.01 8.56
C ASP A 40 2.40 6.71 8.13
N TYR A 41 2.19 6.30 6.88
CA TYR A 41 2.74 5.09 6.30
C TYR A 41 3.62 5.43 5.08
N VAL A 42 4.88 5.00 5.08
CA VAL A 42 5.78 5.23 3.95
C VAL A 42 5.66 4.09 2.94
N PHE A 43 5.10 4.39 1.77
CA PHE A 43 5.03 3.51 0.63
C PHE A 43 6.25 3.73 -0.28
N ALA A 44 7.23 2.84 -0.16
CA ALA A 44 8.55 2.96 -0.79
C ALA A 44 8.73 2.03 -2.00
N PHE A 45 7.84 2.14 -2.98
CA PHE A 45 7.89 1.33 -4.20
C PHE A 45 7.71 2.17 -5.46
N HIS A 46 8.47 1.83 -6.49
CA HIS A 46 8.26 2.31 -7.85
C HIS A 46 7.02 1.66 -8.45
N ASP A 47 6.28 2.41 -9.25
CA ASP A 47 4.98 1.97 -9.77
C ASP A 47 5.01 0.66 -10.59
N ASN A 48 6.17 0.32 -11.19
CA ASN A 48 6.35 -0.90 -12.00
C ASN A 48 6.87 -2.12 -11.20
N GLU A 49 7.23 -1.94 -9.92
CA GLU A 49 7.65 -3.06 -9.08
C GLU A 49 6.49 -4.02 -8.82
N GLU A 50 6.82 -5.30 -8.68
CA GLU A 50 5.88 -6.31 -8.25
C GLU A 50 6.08 -6.59 -6.76
N ILE A 51 4.99 -6.47 -6.00
CA ILE A 51 4.99 -6.71 -4.56
C ILE A 51 4.44 -8.11 -4.34
N GLY A 52 5.32 -8.97 -3.82
CA GLY A 52 4.98 -10.35 -3.50
C GLY A 52 4.10 -10.49 -2.24
N PRO A 53 3.54 -11.69 -2.03
CA PRO A 53 2.53 -11.96 -0.99
C PRO A 53 2.98 -11.65 0.43
N GLY A 54 4.24 -11.95 0.78
CA GLY A 54 4.78 -11.66 2.11
C GLY A 54 4.85 -10.16 2.42
N MET A 55 5.19 -9.35 1.41
CA MET A 55 5.26 -7.90 1.58
C MET A 55 3.86 -7.27 1.60
N LEU A 56 2.92 -7.77 0.79
CA LEU A 56 1.52 -7.36 0.87
C LEU A 56 0.91 -7.66 2.23
N ALA A 57 1.19 -8.82 2.82
CA ALA A 57 0.74 -9.14 4.17
C ALA A 57 1.29 -8.17 5.23
N ARG A 58 2.51 -7.64 5.04
CA ARG A 58 3.08 -6.61 5.91
C ARG A 58 2.43 -5.25 5.70
N ILE A 59 2.19 -4.86 4.45
CA ILE A 59 1.47 -3.62 4.13
C ILE A 59 0.08 -3.65 4.78
N ALA A 60 -0.66 -4.73 4.58
CA ALA A 60 -2.00 -4.95 5.13
C ALA A 60 -2.10 -4.79 6.64
N LYS A 61 -1.11 -5.31 7.39
CA LYS A 61 -1.07 -5.17 8.86
C LYS A 61 -1.03 -3.72 9.31
N ASN A 62 -0.40 -2.84 8.53
CA ASN A 62 -0.19 -1.44 8.88
C ASN A 62 -1.27 -0.52 8.28
N THR A 63 -1.82 -0.89 7.13
CA THR A 63 -2.72 -0.02 6.36
C THR A 63 -4.19 -0.44 6.39
N GLY A 64 -4.47 -1.66 6.84
CA GLY A 64 -5.80 -2.27 6.78
C GLY A 64 -6.19 -2.76 5.39
N LEU A 65 -5.26 -2.79 4.43
CA LEU A 65 -5.48 -3.37 3.10
C LEU A 65 -5.92 -4.83 3.21
N LYS A 66 -6.87 -5.25 2.37
CA LYS A 66 -7.31 -6.65 2.24
C LYS A 66 -6.99 -7.18 0.84
N PRO A 67 -6.87 -8.51 0.66
CA PRO A 67 -6.69 -9.10 -0.66
C PRO A 67 -7.82 -8.75 -1.64
N GLU A 68 -9.02 -8.49 -1.14
CA GLU A 68 -10.21 -8.11 -1.91
C GLU A 68 -10.13 -6.69 -2.49
N ASP A 69 -9.28 -5.82 -1.91
CA ASP A 69 -9.07 -4.46 -2.39
C ASP A 69 -8.11 -4.41 -3.60
N LEU A 70 -7.37 -5.50 -3.84
CA LEU A 70 -6.37 -5.60 -4.90
C LEU A 70 -7.00 -5.93 -6.24
#